data_AF-A0A6L4A906-F1
#
_entry.id   AF-A0A6L4A906-F1
#
_cell.length_a   1.000
_cell.length_b   1.000
_cell.length_c   1.000
_cell.angle_alpha   90.00
_cell.angle_beta   90.00
_cell.angle_gamma   90.00
#
_symmetry.space_group_name_H-M   'P 1'
#
loop_
_entity.id
_entity.type
_entity.pdbx_description
1 polymer ?
#
loop_
_entity_poly.entity_id
_entity_poly.type
_entity_poly.pdbx_seq_one_letter_code
_entity_poly.pdbx_strand_id
1 'polypeptide(L)'
;MVAGRFDYRSMNDCFGVVDSAQYPPYGTAFALYYSCDLTHGTAPALGVQWLSVILADQYGFTGTHQFCAGNFNNDRLDSVAIRRGAFVAFTDRAPYPPEPGLWLSYSAYDRAQYIGTPEAPEGLFTCGDWNHNLQDSFGLYYTGTGNFWYRQDLDWNSGLWTTQQAGNPLGTTSIAAGSWR
;
A
#
# COMPACT_ATOMS: atom_id res chain seq x y z
N MET A 1 6.92 -5.01 2.33
CA MET A 1 6.30 -5.15 3.65
C MET A 1 5.20 -4.11 3.75
N VAL A 2 4.09 -4.45 4.39
CA VAL A 2 3.00 -3.52 4.72
C VAL A 2 2.72 -3.63 6.22
N ALA A 3 2.20 -2.57 6.81
CA ALA A 3 1.74 -2.57 8.20
C ALA A 3 0.40 -1.84 8.26
N GLY A 4 -0.50 -2.34 9.08
CA GLY A 4 -1.84 -1.79 9.22
C GLY A 4 -2.76 -2.64 10.08
N ARG A 5 -3.91 -2.12 10.44
CA ARG A 5 -4.94 -2.79 11.25
C ARG A 5 -5.78 -3.73 10.39
N PHE A 6 -5.37 -4.99 10.26
CA PHE A 6 -6.12 -5.98 9.46
C PHE A 6 -7.22 -6.71 10.25
N ASP A 7 -7.15 -6.70 11.58
CA ASP A 7 -8.13 -7.37 12.46
C ASP A 7 -8.65 -6.40 13.54
N TYR A 8 -9.97 -6.20 13.57
CA TYR A 8 -10.63 -5.34 14.55
C TYR A 8 -10.55 -5.88 15.98
N ARG A 9 -10.26 -7.17 16.14
CA ARG A 9 -10.12 -7.83 17.44
C ARG A 9 -8.73 -7.65 18.04
N SER A 10 -7.74 -7.33 17.20
CA SER A 10 -6.39 -7.01 17.66
C SER A 10 -6.31 -5.55 18.07
N MET A 11 -5.70 -5.29 19.23
CA MET A 11 -5.35 -3.93 19.64
C MET A 11 -4.09 -3.40 18.95
N ASN A 12 -3.28 -4.30 18.38
CA ASN A 12 -2.05 -3.96 17.68
C ASN A 12 -2.26 -3.96 16.17
N ASP A 13 -1.52 -3.10 15.48
CA ASP A 13 -1.37 -3.21 14.04
C ASP A 13 -0.65 -4.50 13.68
N CYS A 14 -0.97 -4.98 12.48
CA CYS A 14 -0.41 -6.17 11.92
C CYS A 14 0.79 -5.80 11.05
N PHE A 15 1.78 -6.68 10.95
CA PHE A 15 2.79 -6.61 9.91
C PHE A 15 2.51 -7.65 8.84
N GLY A 16 2.86 -7.33 7.60
CA GLY A 16 2.64 -8.18 6.45
C GLY A 16 3.83 -8.21 5.50
N VAL A 17 4.21 -9.40 5.07
CA VAL A 17 5.21 -9.64 4.02
C VAL A 17 4.48 -10.08 2.76
N VAL A 18 4.74 -9.37 1.67
CA VAL A 18 4.23 -9.74 0.35
C VAL A 18 5.30 -10.58 -0.32
N ASP A 19 4.95 -11.83 -0.62
CA ASP A 19 5.73 -12.73 -1.45
C ASP A 19 5.18 -12.75 -2.88
N SER A 20 6.01 -13.18 -3.83
CA SER A 20 5.64 -13.20 -5.24
C SER A 20 6.18 -14.42 -5.97
N ALA A 21 5.39 -14.94 -6.90
CA ALA A 21 5.81 -16.02 -7.78
C ALA A 21 5.29 -15.79 -9.21
N GLN A 22 6.03 -16.32 -10.19
CA GLN A 22 5.51 -16.39 -11.55
C GLN A 22 4.34 -17.38 -11.61
N TYR A 23 3.22 -16.94 -12.18
CA TYR A 23 1.99 -17.71 -12.32
C TYR A 23 1.52 -17.69 -13.79
N PRO A 24 2.15 -18.47 -14.67
CA PRO A 24 1.79 -18.50 -16.09
C PRO A 24 0.35 -18.99 -16.34
N PRO A 25 -0.36 -18.47 -17.36
CA PRO A 25 0.02 -17.38 -18.27
C PRO A 25 -0.28 -15.97 -17.73
N TYR A 26 -0.66 -15.83 -16.46
CA TYR A 26 -1.29 -14.62 -15.91
C TYR A 26 -0.30 -13.57 -15.38
N GLY A 27 1.00 -13.89 -15.34
CA GLY A 27 2.07 -12.98 -14.89
C GLY A 27 2.52 -13.27 -13.46
N THR A 28 2.91 -12.25 -12.72
CA THR A 28 3.36 -12.39 -11.32
C THR A 28 2.14 -12.37 -10.39
N ALA A 29 2.03 -13.39 -9.53
CA ALA A 29 1.03 -13.46 -8.47
C ALA A 29 1.65 -13.08 -7.12
N PHE A 30 0.84 -12.50 -6.24
CA PHE A 30 1.28 -12.04 -4.92
C PHE A 30 0.48 -12.67 -3.79
N ALA A 31 1.16 -13.02 -2.70
CA ALA A 31 0.56 -13.49 -1.47
C ALA A 31 1.03 -12.64 -0.30
N LEU A 32 0.10 -12.18 0.53
CA LEU A 32 0.37 -11.55 1.81
C LEU A 32 0.40 -12.61 2.90
N TYR A 33 1.53 -12.74 3.57
CA TYR A 33 1.65 -13.41 4.85
C TYR A 33 1.67 -12.35 5.95
N TYR A 34 0.78 -12.43 6.94
CA TYR A 34 0.69 -11.39 7.95
C TYR A 34 0.45 -11.96 9.35
N SER A 35 0.79 -11.16 10.36
CA SER A 35 0.41 -11.45 11.73
C SER A 35 0.05 -10.16 12.46
N CYS A 36 -1.01 -10.23 13.24
CA CYS A 36 -1.43 -9.22 14.21
C CYS A 36 -1.03 -9.62 15.64
N ASP A 37 -0.53 -10.85 15.79
CA ASP A 37 -0.11 -11.42 17.06
C ASP A 37 1.40 -11.17 17.25
N LEU A 38 1.70 -10.17 18.07
CA LEU A 38 3.07 -9.81 18.42
C LEU A 38 3.48 -10.32 19.81
N THR A 39 2.63 -11.13 20.45
CA THR A 39 2.81 -11.51 21.87
C THR A 39 3.23 -12.96 22.05
N HIS A 40 3.07 -13.84 21.05
CA HIS A 40 3.33 -15.28 21.16
C HIS A 40 4.76 -15.72 20.78
N GLY A 41 5.76 -14.87 21.00
CA GLY A 41 7.17 -15.24 20.86
C GLY A 41 7.60 -15.53 19.41
N THR A 42 8.32 -16.62 19.16
CA THR A 42 9.01 -16.90 17.88
C THR A 42 8.11 -17.52 16.79
N ALA A 43 6.86 -17.86 17.09
CA ALA A 43 5.94 -18.50 16.15
C ALA A 43 4.52 -17.94 16.27
N PRO A 44 4.31 -16.65 15.92
CA PRO A 44 2.98 -16.05 15.95
C PRO A 44 2.05 -16.72 14.94
N ALA A 45 0.75 -16.68 15.20
CA ALA A 45 -0.23 -17.15 14.23
C ALA A 45 -0.13 -16.34 12.93
N LEU A 46 -0.07 -17.03 11.79
CA LEU A 46 0.05 -16.42 10.47
C LEU A 46 -1.29 -16.50 9.72
N GLY A 47 -1.73 -15.34 9.24
CA GLY A 47 -2.77 -15.22 8.22
C GLY A 47 -2.16 -15.20 6.82
N VAL A 48 -2.95 -15.63 5.84
CA VAL A 48 -2.59 -15.58 4.42
C VAL A 48 -3.73 -15.00 3.60
N GLN A 49 -3.40 -14.07 2.71
CA GLN A 49 -4.33 -13.54 1.71
C GLN A 49 -3.68 -13.47 0.33
N TRP A 50 -4.36 -13.94 -0.71
CA TRP A 50 -3.91 -13.75 -2.08
C TRP A 50 -4.19 -12.32 -2.52
N LEU A 51 -3.12 -11.60 -2.88
CA LEU A 51 -3.18 -10.24 -3.39
C LEU A 51 -3.29 -10.19 -4.93
N SER A 52 -3.61 -11.31 -5.57
CA SER A 52 -4.00 -11.38 -6.99
C SER A 52 -2.89 -11.05 -8.02
N VAL A 53 -3.31 -11.05 -9.29
CA VAL A 53 -2.54 -10.84 -10.55
C VAL A 53 -3.05 -9.62 -11.34
N ILE A 54 -3.87 -8.74 -10.73
CA ILE A 54 -4.72 -7.77 -11.44
C ILE A 54 -3.91 -6.75 -12.27
N LEU A 55 -2.77 -6.27 -11.76
CA LEU A 55 -1.90 -5.35 -12.49
C LEU A 55 -0.83 -6.11 -13.30
N ALA A 56 -1.30 -7.04 -14.14
CA ALA A 56 -0.44 -7.89 -14.94
C ALA A 56 0.56 -7.09 -15.78
N ASP A 57 1.65 -7.73 -16.20
CA ASP A 57 2.66 -7.09 -17.07
C ASP A 57 2.09 -6.67 -18.44
N GLN A 58 0.94 -7.24 -18.81
CA GLN A 58 0.14 -6.91 -19.97
C GLN A 58 -0.84 -5.75 -19.69
N TYR A 59 -1.20 -4.98 -20.72
CA TYR A 59 -2.17 -3.86 -20.69
C TYR A 59 -1.68 -2.50 -20.17
N GLY A 60 -0.37 -2.21 -20.27
CA GLY A 60 0.15 -0.85 -20.05
C GLY A 60 0.39 -0.48 -18.59
N PHE A 61 0.14 -1.41 -17.66
CA PHE A 61 0.74 -1.36 -16.34
C PHE A 61 2.26 -1.57 -16.51
N THR A 62 3.06 -0.63 -16.03
CA THR A 62 4.52 -0.64 -16.14
C THR A 62 5.13 -0.12 -14.84
N GLY A 63 6.34 -0.55 -14.51
CA GLY A 63 7.01 -0.14 -13.28
C GLY A 63 7.07 -1.26 -12.25
N THR A 64 7.50 -0.91 -11.04
CA THR A 64 7.69 -1.87 -9.94
C THR A 64 6.37 -2.05 -9.18
N HIS A 65 6.08 -3.29 -8.76
CA HIS A 65 4.96 -3.54 -7.85
C HIS A 65 5.30 -2.96 -6.47
N GLN A 66 4.48 -2.02 -6.01
CA GLN A 66 4.62 -1.40 -4.69
C GLN A 66 3.32 -1.58 -3.92
N PHE A 67 3.42 -1.88 -2.63
CA PHE A 67 2.27 -2.19 -1.79
C PHE A 67 2.19 -1.21 -0.63
N CYS A 68 0.97 -0.80 -0.29
CA CYS A 68 0.67 -0.08 0.94
C CYS A 68 -0.55 -0.73 1.61
N ALA A 69 -0.76 -0.43 2.88
CA ALA A 69 -2.02 -0.71 3.56
C ALA A 69 -2.70 0.60 3.96
N GLY A 70 -4.03 0.62 3.96
CA GLY A 70 -4.79 1.76 4.48
C GLY A 70 -6.30 1.52 4.57
N ASN A 71 -6.96 2.37 5.34
CA ASN A 71 -8.40 2.41 5.60
C ASN A 71 -9.13 3.18 4.49
N PHE A 72 -9.30 2.55 3.32
CA PHE A 72 -9.84 3.21 2.13
C PHE A 72 -11.36 3.45 2.17
N ASN A 73 -12.09 2.78 3.04
CA ASN A 73 -13.56 2.89 3.15
C ASN A 73 -14.05 3.47 4.49
N ASN A 74 -13.12 3.91 5.35
CA ASN A 74 -13.39 4.43 6.67
C ASN A 74 -14.13 3.43 7.61
N ASP A 75 -13.85 2.13 7.48
CA ASP A 75 -14.37 1.09 8.38
C ASP A 75 -13.44 0.79 9.57
N ARG A 76 -12.31 1.51 9.65
CA ARG A 76 -11.23 1.41 10.65
C ARG A 76 -10.33 0.19 10.48
N LEU A 77 -10.46 -0.56 9.39
CA LEU A 77 -9.57 -1.63 9.02
C LEU A 77 -8.79 -1.27 7.77
N ASP A 78 -7.53 -1.68 7.77
CA ASP A 78 -6.64 -1.47 6.65
C ASP A 78 -6.76 -2.61 5.66
N SER A 79 -6.80 -2.24 4.39
CA SER A 79 -6.80 -3.12 3.24
C SER A 79 -5.58 -2.82 2.39
N VAL A 80 -5.24 -3.71 1.45
CA VAL A 80 -3.98 -3.59 0.69
C VAL A 80 -4.24 -2.96 -0.67
N ALA A 81 -3.47 -1.92 -1.00
CA ALA A 81 -3.38 -1.40 -2.36
C ALA A 81 -2.06 -1.84 -3.00
N ILE A 82 -2.10 -2.01 -4.32
CA ILE A 82 -0.95 -2.29 -5.17
C ILE A 82 -0.84 -1.18 -6.22
N ARG A 83 0.35 -0.62 -6.38
CA ARG A 83 0.67 0.34 -7.43
C ARG A 83 1.69 -0.22 -8.39
N ARG A 84 1.55 0.16 -9.66
CA ARG A 84 2.56 -0.04 -10.70
C ARG A 84 2.55 1.16 -11.66
N GLY A 85 3.60 1.98 -11.60
CA GLY A 85 3.73 3.19 -12.39
C GLY A 85 2.62 4.20 -12.11
N ALA A 86 1.81 4.49 -13.13
CA ALA A 86 0.73 5.46 -13.04
C ALA A 86 -0.61 4.88 -12.53
N PHE A 87 -0.65 3.58 -12.22
CA PHE A 87 -1.89 2.87 -11.89
C PHE A 87 -1.84 2.25 -10.50
N VAL A 88 -3.00 2.22 -9.84
CA VAL A 88 -3.21 1.56 -8.56
C VAL A 88 -4.41 0.62 -8.67
N ALA A 89 -4.39 -0.47 -7.91
CA ALA A 89 -5.57 -1.26 -7.60
C ALA A 89 -5.65 -1.48 -6.09
N PHE A 90 -6.86 -1.44 -5.53
CA PHE A 90 -7.13 -1.66 -4.12
C PHE A 90 -8.51 -2.28 -3.94
N THR A 91 -8.86 -2.59 -2.69
CA THR A 91 -10.15 -3.13 -2.28
C THR A 91 -10.51 -2.53 -0.93
N ASP A 92 -11.78 -2.53 -0.56
CA ASP A 92 -12.27 -2.05 0.74
C ASP A 92 -12.38 -3.17 1.77
N ARG A 93 -11.69 -4.29 1.52
CA ARG A 93 -11.75 -5.49 2.37
C ARG A 93 -10.39 -5.75 2.99
N ALA A 94 -10.32 -5.59 4.29
CA ALA A 94 -9.13 -5.91 5.07
C ALA A 94 -8.73 -7.39 4.93
N PRO A 95 -7.44 -7.73 5.09
CA PRO A 95 -6.99 -9.11 5.20
C PRO A 95 -7.64 -9.79 6.41
N TYR A 96 -8.68 -10.58 6.18
CA TYR A 96 -9.33 -11.36 7.21
C TYR A 96 -8.75 -12.80 7.22
N PRO A 97 -8.45 -13.38 8.40
CA PRO A 97 -8.06 -14.77 8.47
C PRO A 97 -9.15 -15.63 7.85
N PRO A 98 -8.81 -16.77 7.23
CA PRO A 98 -9.83 -17.64 6.67
C PRO A 98 -10.90 -17.98 7.73
N GLU A 99 -12.18 -17.82 7.37
CA GLU A 99 -13.24 -18.46 8.15
C GLU A 99 -12.93 -19.95 8.27
N PRO A 100 -13.30 -20.62 9.37
CA PRO A 100 -13.13 -22.06 9.51
C PRO A 100 -13.74 -22.79 8.28
N GLY A 101 -12.89 -23.31 7.40
CA GLY A 101 -13.29 -24.05 6.19
C GLY A 101 -12.99 -23.38 4.85
N LEU A 102 -12.54 -22.12 4.81
CA LEU A 102 -11.99 -21.50 3.61
C LEU A 102 -10.48 -21.58 3.67
N TRP A 103 -9.82 -22.31 2.77
CA TRP A 103 -8.37 -22.50 2.87
C TRP A 103 -7.56 -21.23 2.55
N LEU A 104 -8.17 -20.25 1.89
CA LEU A 104 -7.50 -19.03 1.40
C LEU A 104 -8.50 -17.87 1.27
N SER A 105 -8.12 -16.68 1.77
CA SER A 105 -8.81 -15.40 1.48
C SER A 105 -8.24 -14.80 0.19
N TYR A 106 -9.11 -14.29 -0.70
CA TYR A 106 -8.72 -13.66 -1.95
C TYR A 106 -9.08 -12.18 -1.93
N SER A 107 -8.12 -11.31 -2.28
CA SER A 107 -8.39 -9.91 -2.55
C SER A 107 -9.01 -9.76 -3.93
N ALA A 108 -10.21 -9.20 -3.99
CA ALA A 108 -10.92 -8.99 -5.24
C ALA A 108 -10.37 -7.81 -6.07
N TYR A 109 -9.56 -6.92 -5.47
CA TYR A 109 -9.02 -5.71 -6.11
C TYR A 109 -10.03 -5.05 -7.05
N ASP A 110 -11.22 -4.83 -6.51
CA ASP A 110 -12.43 -4.39 -7.21
C ASP A 110 -12.40 -2.90 -7.57
N ARG A 111 -11.36 -2.18 -7.14
CA ARG A 111 -11.12 -0.77 -7.45
C ARG A 111 -9.74 -0.63 -8.09
N ALA A 112 -9.66 -0.48 -9.41
CA ALA A 112 -8.46 -0.03 -10.10
C ALA A 112 -8.59 1.45 -10.44
N GLN A 113 -7.49 2.21 -10.59
CA GLN A 113 -7.52 3.63 -11.00
C GLN A 113 -6.22 4.04 -11.69
N TYR A 114 -6.31 4.97 -12.63
CA TYR A 114 -5.16 5.78 -13.05
C TYR A 114 -4.99 6.94 -12.07
N ILE A 115 -3.80 7.06 -11.50
CA ILE A 115 -3.43 8.13 -10.54
C ILE A 115 -2.32 9.03 -11.07
N GLY A 116 -1.68 8.65 -12.18
CA GLY A 116 -0.58 9.40 -12.79
C GLY A 116 0.75 9.22 -12.07
N THR A 117 1.76 9.90 -12.60
CA THR A 117 3.11 10.01 -12.02
C THR A 117 3.50 11.50 -12.00
N PRO A 118 3.25 12.22 -10.88
CA PRO A 118 3.49 13.67 -10.82
C PRO A 118 4.95 14.05 -11.08
N GLU A 119 5.90 13.14 -10.84
CA GLU A 119 7.32 13.30 -11.15
C GLU A 119 7.91 12.00 -11.73
N ALA A 120 9.16 12.10 -12.20
CA ALA A 120 9.97 10.97 -12.66
C ALA A 120 11.34 10.99 -11.97
N PRO A 121 11.98 9.83 -11.71
CA PRO A 121 11.50 8.46 -11.96
C PRO A 121 10.38 8.04 -11.00
N GLU A 122 9.85 6.83 -11.15
CA GLU A 122 8.74 6.30 -10.34
C GLU A 122 8.98 6.50 -8.83
N GLY A 123 8.07 7.24 -8.16
CA GLY A 123 8.16 7.49 -6.71
C GLY A 123 7.84 6.27 -5.84
N LEU A 124 8.23 6.34 -4.57
CA LEU A 124 7.91 5.36 -3.53
C LEU A 124 6.46 5.54 -3.05
N PHE A 125 5.70 4.46 -3.06
CA PHE A 125 4.27 4.44 -2.76
C PHE A 125 4.01 4.28 -1.25
N THR A 126 3.08 5.08 -0.73
CA THR A 126 2.57 4.96 0.64
C THR A 126 1.10 5.36 0.68
N CYS A 127 0.43 5.05 1.78
CA CYS A 127 -0.97 5.38 2.02
C CYS A 127 -1.15 5.95 3.43
N GLY A 128 -2.18 6.76 3.61
CA GLY A 128 -2.49 7.39 4.90
C GLY A 128 -3.57 8.46 4.79
N ASP A 129 -4.02 8.95 5.94
CA ASP A 129 -4.98 10.03 6.09
C ASP A 129 -4.25 11.38 6.15
N TRP A 130 -4.30 12.12 5.03
CA TRP A 130 -3.58 13.38 4.87
C TRP A 130 -4.43 14.61 5.20
N ASN A 131 -5.73 14.45 5.41
CA ASN A 131 -6.67 15.56 5.62
C ASN A 131 -7.57 15.38 6.86
N HIS A 132 -7.26 14.39 7.70
CA HIS A 132 -7.92 14.07 8.96
C HIS A 132 -9.39 13.66 8.79
N ASN A 133 -9.75 13.04 7.66
CA ASN A 133 -11.11 12.56 7.39
C ASN A 133 -11.32 11.08 7.75
N LEU A 134 -10.31 10.43 8.35
CA LEU A 134 -10.26 9.00 8.70
C LEU A 134 -10.23 8.03 7.50
N GLN A 135 -10.17 8.53 6.27
CA GLN A 135 -10.05 7.74 5.06
C GLN A 135 -8.63 7.89 4.50
N ASP A 136 -7.96 6.77 4.33
CA ASP A 136 -6.63 6.78 3.73
C ASP A 136 -6.70 7.00 2.22
N SER A 137 -5.67 7.64 1.69
CA SER A 137 -5.49 7.84 0.25
C SER A 137 -4.01 7.79 -0.13
N PHE A 138 -3.72 8.00 -1.42
CA PHE A 138 -2.43 7.65 -2.02
C PHE A 138 -1.38 8.75 -1.89
N GLY A 139 -0.15 8.36 -1.52
CA GLY A 139 1.03 9.22 -1.46
C GLY A 139 2.21 8.64 -2.26
N LEU A 140 3.04 9.53 -2.80
CA LEU A 140 4.22 9.24 -3.60
C LEU A 140 5.40 10.10 -3.14
N TYR A 141 6.47 9.46 -2.66
CA TYR A 141 7.70 10.13 -2.28
C TYR A 141 8.79 9.96 -3.35
N TYR A 142 9.37 11.07 -3.80
CA TYR A 142 10.42 11.08 -4.82
C TYR A 142 11.76 11.40 -4.16
N THR A 143 12.58 10.36 -3.97
CA THR A 143 13.87 10.47 -3.26
C THR A 143 14.87 11.39 -3.96
N GLY A 144 14.73 11.60 -5.27
CA GLY A 144 15.62 12.48 -6.04
C GLY A 144 15.38 13.97 -5.81
N THR A 145 14.15 14.35 -5.44
CA THR A 145 13.72 15.75 -5.27
C THR A 145 13.31 16.07 -3.82
N GLY A 146 13.10 15.05 -2.98
CA GLY A 146 12.56 15.20 -1.64
C GLY A 146 11.07 15.58 -1.61
N ASN A 147 10.40 15.56 -2.78
CA ASN A 147 8.98 15.87 -2.88
C ASN A 147 8.13 14.68 -2.43
N PHE A 148 7.15 14.97 -1.58
CA PHE A 148 6.06 14.08 -1.24
C PHE A 148 4.76 14.63 -1.87
N TRP A 149 4.23 13.89 -2.83
CA TRP A 149 2.95 14.17 -3.45
C TRP A 149 1.88 13.29 -2.82
N TYR A 150 0.74 13.84 -2.46
CA TYR A 150 -0.38 13.08 -1.91
C TYR A 150 -1.71 13.53 -2.49
N ARG A 151 -2.64 12.59 -2.59
CA ARG A 151 -4.04 12.85 -2.92
C ARG A 151 -4.83 12.97 -1.61
N GLN A 152 -6.02 13.54 -1.68
CA GLN A 152 -6.92 13.63 -0.51
C GLN A 152 -8.25 12.93 -0.78
N ASP A 153 -8.29 12.14 -1.85
CA ASP A 153 -9.46 11.50 -2.42
C ASP A 153 -9.08 10.14 -3.03
N LEU A 154 -10.10 9.29 -3.16
CA LEU A 154 -10.03 8.01 -3.87
C LEU A 154 -10.85 8.07 -5.17
N ASP A 155 -11.06 9.27 -5.72
CA ASP A 155 -11.87 9.39 -6.94
C ASP A 155 -11.09 8.88 -8.14
N TRP A 156 -11.81 8.31 -9.10
CA TRP A 156 -11.21 7.87 -10.36
C TRP A 156 -10.67 9.09 -11.11
N ASN A 157 -9.34 9.25 -11.11
CA ASN A 157 -8.62 10.27 -11.86
C ASN A 157 -8.99 11.73 -11.50
N SER A 158 -8.96 12.10 -10.21
CA SER A 158 -9.11 13.52 -9.83
C SER A 158 -8.03 14.40 -10.49
N GLY A 159 -6.85 13.83 -10.76
CA GLY A 159 -5.69 14.55 -11.29
C GLY A 159 -5.11 15.56 -10.30
N LEU A 160 -5.65 15.59 -9.07
CA LEU A 160 -5.29 16.54 -8.04
C LEU A 160 -4.26 15.92 -7.11
N TRP A 161 -3.02 16.36 -7.26
CA TRP A 161 -1.96 16.09 -6.31
C TRP A 161 -1.66 17.35 -5.49
N THR A 162 -1.58 17.19 -4.17
CA THR A 162 -0.95 18.16 -3.28
C THR A 162 0.53 17.80 -3.15
N THR A 163 1.40 18.80 -3.00
CA THR A 163 2.85 18.58 -2.82
C THR A 163 3.34 19.18 -1.52
N GLN A 164 4.24 18.46 -0.86
CA GLN A 164 5.00 18.91 0.28
C GLN A 164 6.47 18.53 0.10
N GLN A 165 7.37 19.45 0.43
CA GLN A 165 8.80 19.14 0.55
C GLN A 165 9.03 18.41 1.87
N ALA A 166 9.30 17.11 1.81
CA ALA A 166 9.63 16.28 2.96
C ALA A 166 11.14 16.21 3.24
N GLY A 167 11.95 16.82 2.37
CA GLY A 167 13.41 16.75 2.40
C GLY A 167 13.94 15.44 1.83
N ASN A 168 15.26 15.33 1.72
CA ASN A 168 15.91 14.10 1.23
C ASN A 168 16.10 13.10 2.37
N PRO A 169 16.18 11.78 2.07
CA PRO A 169 16.39 10.77 3.09
C PRO A 169 17.66 11.03 3.91
N LEU A 170 17.60 10.78 5.22
CA LEU A 170 18.77 10.87 6.09
C LEU A 170 19.91 10.00 5.53
N GLY A 171 21.06 10.63 5.25
CA GLY A 171 22.23 9.97 4.64
C GLY A 171 22.61 10.53 3.27
N THR A 172 21.74 11.28 2.59
CA THR A 172 22.20 12.22 1.55
C THR A 172 22.77 13.45 2.25
N THR A 173 24.08 13.65 2.20
CA THR A 173 24.71 14.89 2.70
C THR A 173 24.17 16.10 1.95
N SER A 174 23.11 16.72 2.48
CA SER A 174 22.88 18.15 2.33
C SER A 174 22.96 18.74 3.73
N ILE A 175 24.16 19.19 4.09
CA ILE A 175 24.34 20.14 5.18
C ILE A 175 23.59 21.40 4.77
N ALA A 176 22.40 21.59 5.33
CA ALA A 176 21.75 22.89 5.37
C ALA A 176 21.30 23.12 6.80
N ALA A 177 22.10 23.89 7.53
CA ALA A 177 21.80 24.37 8.85
C ALA A 177 20.49 25.18 8.82
N GLY A 178 19.47 24.69 9.52
CA GLY A 178 18.23 25.41 9.77
C GLY A 178 17.66 24.91 11.09
N SER A 179 17.67 25.76 12.11
CA SER A 179 17.18 25.45 13.44
C SER A 179 15.70 25.07 13.40
N TRP A 180 15.35 23.90 13.93
CA TRP A 180 13.98 23.62 14.35
C TRP A 180 13.64 24.55 15.52
N ARG A 181 12.59 25.35 15.35
CA ARG A 181 11.85 25.99 16.45
C ARG A 181 10.52 25.29 16.60
#